data_AF-A0A7C2M3R9-F1
#
_entry.id   AF-A0A7C2M3R9-F1
#
_cell.length_a   1.000
_cell.length_b   1.000
_cell.length_c   1.000
_cell.angle_alpha   90.00
_cell.angle_beta   90.00
_cell.angle_gamma   90.00
#
_symmetry.space_group_name_H-M   'P 1'
#
loop_
_entity.id
_entity.type
_entity.pdbx_description
1 polymer ?
#
loop_
_entity_poly.entity_id
_entity_poly.type
_entity_poly.pdbx_seq_one_letter_code
_entity_poly.pdbx_strand_id
1 'polypeptide(L)'
;IEHQNWHLMTGDREKIYDLANSGFNIYAGQNPEAEGGFEHSGYFALIDKDGYIRSRKDKFGNPIIYYRGSVERNKVVGAGEEEPQIDILIQDVKKLLKDDA
;
A
#
# COMPACT_ATOMS: atom_id res chain seq x y z
N ILE A 1 -1.28 8.54 -16.30
CA ILE A 1 -2.31 8.61 -15.24
C ILE A 1 -2.98 9.97 -15.38
N GLU A 2 -4.26 10.03 -15.77
CA GLU A 2 -4.93 11.29 -16.14
C GLU A 2 -6.12 11.65 -15.22
N HIS A 3 -6.54 10.73 -14.34
CA HIS A 3 -7.72 10.94 -13.50
C HIS A 3 -7.41 11.85 -12.30
N GLN A 4 -8.28 12.84 -12.03
CA GLN A 4 -8.04 13.93 -11.07
C GLN A 4 -7.77 13.49 -9.62
N ASN A 5 -8.33 12.35 -9.20
CA ASN A 5 -8.11 11.80 -7.86
C ASN A 5 -6.69 11.23 -7.64
N TRP A 6 -5.86 11.14 -8.69
CA TRP A 6 -4.46 10.74 -8.54
C TRP A 6 -3.58 11.97 -8.31
N HIS A 7 -3.05 12.08 -7.11
CA HIS A 7 -2.04 13.07 -6.75
C HIS A 7 -0.68 12.37 -6.65
N LEU A 8 0.28 12.79 -7.46
CA LEU A 8 1.63 12.22 -7.47
C LEU A 8 2.58 13.15 -6.71
N MET A 9 3.38 12.59 -5.81
CA MET A 9 4.36 13.31 -5.00
C MET A 9 5.77 12.92 -5.43
N THR A 10 6.65 13.91 -5.52
CA THR A 10 8.09 13.73 -5.77
C THR A 10 8.88 14.80 -5.03
N GLY A 11 10.20 14.70 -5.02
CA GLY A 11 11.07 15.60 -4.26
C GLY A 11 12.49 15.06 -4.11
N ASP A 12 13.16 15.49 -3.05
CA ASP A 12 14.51 15.03 -2.72
C ASP A 12 14.54 13.52 -2.44
N ARG A 13 15.49 12.81 -3.05
CA ARG A 13 15.56 11.36 -3.01
C ARG A 13 15.75 10.83 -1.59
N GLU A 14 16.65 11.43 -0.81
CA GLU A 14 16.95 10.96 0.55
C GLU A 14 15.75 11.17 1.47
N LYS A 15 15.03 12.27 1.30
CA LYS A 15 13.76 12.50 2.03
C LYS A 15 12.67 11.51 1.66
N ILE A 16 12.56 11.13 0.39
CA ILE A 16 11.61 10.10 -0.06
C ILE A 16 11.99 8.74 0.54
N TYR A 17 13.28 8.38 0.55
CA TYR A 17 13.75 7.14 1.14
C TYR A 17 13.51 7.11 2.65
N ASP A 18 13.77 8.20 3.37
CA ASP A 18 13.49 8.27 4.81
C ASP A 18 11.98 8.18 5.11
N LEU A 19 11.15 8.87 4.32
CA LEU A 19 9.70 8.76 4.44
C LEU A 19 9.22 7.31 4.24
N ALA A 20 9.72 6.63 3.21
CA ALA A 20 9.35 5.24 2.93
C ALA A 20 9.85 4.28 4.02
N ASN A 21 11.16 4.27 4.27
CA ASN A 21 11.81 3.26 5.12
C ASN A 21 11.63 3.53 6.62
N SER A 22 11.65 4.79 7.07
CA SER A 22 11.52 5.15 8.49
C SER A 22 10.10 5.57 8.84
N GLY A 23 9.45 6.33 7.96
CA GLY A 23 8.09 6.85 8.19
C GLY A 23 7.01 5.79 8.03
N PHE A 24 7.01 5.12 6.87
CA PHE A 24 6.05 4.07 6.55
C PHE A 24 6.59 2.66 6.77
N ASN A 25 7.86 2.48 7.13
CA ASN A 25 8.46 1.15 7.29
C ASN A 25 8.21 0.22 6.08
N ILE A 26 8.25 0.78 4.88
CA ILE A 26 8.16 0.07 3.60
C ILE A 26 9.46 0.27 2.82
N TYR A 27 10.00 -0.81 2.28
CA TYR A 27 11.29 -0.77 1.61
C TYR A 27 11.21 0.03 0.31
N ALA A 28 12.19 0.92 0.12
CA ALA A 28 12.48 1.62 -1.12
C ALA A 28 13.99 1.91 -1.19
N GLY A 29 14.67 1.46 -2.26
CA GLY A 29 16.11 1.60 -2.36
C GLY A 29 16.69 1.19 -3.72
N GLN A 30 17.91 1.63 -3.98
CA GLN A 30 18.66 1.19 -5.16
C GLN A 30 19.06 -0.28 -4.99
N ASN A 31 18.81 -1.07 -6.03
CA ASN A 31 19.21 -2.47 -6.08
C ASN A 31 19.72 -2.77 -7.50
N PRO A 32 21.03 -2.94 -7.71
CA PRO A 32 21.60 -3.25 -9.03
C PRO A 32 21.10 -4.57 -9.64
N GLU A 33 20.59 -5.48 -8.82
CA GLU A 33 20.04 -6.77 -9.26
C GLU A 33 18.56 -6.66 -9.68
N ALA A 34 17.88 -5.56 -9.30
CA ALA A 34 16.51 -5.29 -9.71
C ALA A 34 16.46 -4.74 -11.15
N GLU A 35 15.41 -5.08 -11.89
CA GLU A 35 15.15 -4.49 -13.20
C GLU A 35 15.00 -2.97 -13.07
N GLY A 36 15.84 -2.21 -13.79
CA GLY A 36 15.87 -0.75 -13.67
C GLY A 36 16.69 -0.19 -12.50
N GLY A 37 17.37 -1.05 -11.72
CA GLY A 37 18.32 -0.62 -10.68
C GLY A 37 17.69 -0.10 -9.38
N PHE A 38 16.39 -0.33 -9.19
CA PHE A 38 15.62 0.19 -8.05
C PHE A 38 14.54 -0.81 -7.65
N GLU A 39 14.30 -0.91 -6.34
CA GLU A 39 13.32 -1.80 -5.76
C GLU A 39 12.45 -1.04 -4.75
N HIS A 40 11.16 -1.35 -4.74
CA HIS A 40 10.23 -0.81 -3.76
C HIS A 40 9.13 -1.82 -3.41
N SER A 41 8.49 -1.59 -2.27
CA SER A 41 7.35 -2.39 -1.82
C SER A 41 6.13 -2.19 -2.71
N GLY A 42 5.43 -3.27 -3.03
CA GLY A 42 4.20 -3.26 -3.85
C GLY A 42 2.92 -3.09 -3.03
N TYR A 43 2.95 -2.28 -1.98
CA TYR A 43 1.85 -2.16 -1.01
C TYR A 43 1.10 -0.83 -1.10
N PHE A 44 -0.19 -0.84 -0.75
CA PHE A 44 -1.01 0.33 -0.48
C PHE A 44 -1.21 0.53 1.02
N ALA A 45 -1.04 1.77 1.49
CA ALA A 45 -1.44 2.20 2.82
C ALA A 45 -2.79 2.94 2.75
N LEU A 46 -3.71 2.62 3.66
CA LEU A 46 -4.95 3.36 3.83
C LEU A 46 -4.77 4.37 4.97
N ILE A 47 -4.97 5.66 4.68
CA ILE A 47 -4.75 6.77 5.61
C ILE A 47 -6.08 7.50 5.80
N ASP A 48 -6.44 7.82 7.05
CA ASP A 48 -7.62 8.64 7.34
C ASP A 48 -7.34 10.15 7.25
N LYS A 49 -8.39 10.95 7.48
CA LYS A 49 -8.31 12.42 7.39
C LYS A 49 -7.40 13.06 8.43
N ASP A 50 -7.16 12.38 9.54
CA ASP A 50 -6.28 12.84 10.61
C ASP A 50 -4.82 12.37 10.41
N GLY A 51 -4.54 11.66 9.31
CA GLY A 51 -3.20 11.21 8.95
C GLY A 51 -2.78 9.88 9.58
N TYR A 52 -3.71 9.12 10.18
CA TYR A 52 -3.40 7.82 10.78
C TYR A 52 -3.56 6.68 9.77
N ILE A 53 -2.64 5.72 9.84
CA ILE A 53 -2.77 4.45 9.11
C ILE A 53 -3.97 3.68 9.66
N ARG A 54 -4.83 3.23 8.76
CA ARG A 54 -5.97 2.35 9.03
C ARG A 54 -5.79 1.04 8.28
N SER A 55 -6.16 -0.05 8.94
CA SER A 55 -6.22 -1.36 8.30
C SER A 55 -7.27 -2.22 8.98
N ARG A 56 -7.77 -3.22 8.26
CA ARG A 56 -8.50 -4.32 8.90
C ARG A 56 -7.55 -5.25 9.67
N LYS A 57 -8.16 -6.20 10.37
CA LYS A 57 -7.47 -7.32 11.01
C LYS A 57 -7.61 -8.59 10.17
N ASP A 58 -6.60 -9.46 10.23
CA ASP A 58 -6.66 -10.80 9.67
C ASP A 58 -7.55 -11.72 10.53
N LYS A 59 -7.67 -12.99 10.12
CA LYS A 59 -8.47 -14.01 10.82
C LYS A 59 -7.96 -14.36 12.23
N PHE A 60 -6.75 -13.95 12.58
CA PHE A 60 -6.13 -14.17 13.88
C PHE A 60 -6.16 -12.91 14.76
N GLY A 61 -6.73 -11.81 14.26
CA GLY A 61 -6.85 -10.55 14.98
C GLY A 61 -5.64 -9.61 14.83
N ASN A 62 -4.65 -9.96 14.01
CA ASN A 62 -3.49 -9.11 13.75
C ASN A 62 -3.85 -8.02 12.73
N PRO A 63 -3.39 -6.77 12.90
CA PRO A 63 -3.53 -5.77 11.85
C PRO A 63 -2.74 -6.20 10.60
N ILE A 64 -3.32 -6.04 9.41
CA ILE A 64 -2.59 -6.31 8.16
C ILE A 64 -1.65 -5.15 7.78
N ILE A 65 -1.87 -3.96 8.36
CA ILE A 65 -1.13 -2.70 8.18
C ILE A 65 -1.20 -2.14 6.76
N TYR A 66 -0.82 -2.94 5.76
CA TYR A 66 -0.85 -2.60 4.34
C TYR A 66 -1.66 -3.60 3.52
N TYR A 67 -2.07 -3.17 2.34
CA TYR A 67 -2.80 -3.96 1.36
C TYR A 67 -1.89 -4.28 0.17
N ARG A 68 -1.96 -5.49 -0.37
CA ARG A 68 -1.21 -5.91 -1.56
C ARG A 68 -1.69 -5.17 -2.80
N GLY A 69 -0.81 -4.33 -3.36
CA GLY A 69 -0.99 -3.62 -4.63
C GLY A 69 -0.29 -4.28 -5.81
N SER A 70 0.70 -5.14 -5.58
CA SER A 70 1.44 -5.89 -6.60
C SER A 70 0.70 -7.14 -7.10
N VAL A 71 -0.30 -7.63 -6.35
CA VAL A 71 -1.13 -8.77 -6.77
C VAL A 71 -2.33 -8.25 -7.55
N GLU A 72 -2.48 -8.68 -8.80
CA GLU A 72 -3.60 -8.28 -9.64
C GLU A 72 -4.95 -8.60 -8.99
N ARG A 73 -5.89 -7.64 -9.03
CA ARG A 73 -7.19 -7.71 -8.35
C ARG A 73 -7.97 -9.00 -8.61
N ASN A 74 -7.92 -9.53 -9.83
CA ASN A 74 -8.71 -10.70 -10.24
C ASN A 74 -7.86 -11.97 -10.36
N LYS A 75 -6.61 -11.98 -9.84
CA LYS A 75 -5.72 -13.14 -9.96
C LYS A 75 -6.30 -14.31 -9.17
N VAL A 76 -6.48 -15.45 -9.84
CA VAL A 76 -6.71 -16.73 -9.18
C VAL A 76 -5.35 -17.27 -8.75
N VAL A 77 -5.18 -17.53 -7.46
CA VAL A 77 -3.90 -17.93 -6.87
C VAL A 77 -3.97 -19.35 -6.30
N GLY A 78 -2.84 -20.05 -6.35
CA GLY A 78 -2.69 -21.38 -5.76
C GLY A 78 -2.65 -21.35 -4.23
N ALA A 79 -2.69 -22.52 -3.61
CA ALA A 79 -2.54 -22.63 -2.16
C ALA A 79 -1.17 -22.12 -1.71
N GLY A 80 -1.15 -21.15 -0.79
CA GLY A 80 0.07 -20.56 -0.25
C GLY A 80 0.61 -19.35 -1.02
N GLU A 81 0.01 -18.99 -2.16
CA GLU A 81 0.32 -17.76 -2.87
C GLU A 81 -0.36 -16.54 -2.22
N GLU A 82 0.18 -15.36 -2.51
CA GLU A 82 -0.40 -14.10 -2.04
C GLU A 82 -1.74 -13.81 -2.72
N GLU A 83 -2.81 -13.74 -1.91
CA GLU A 83 -4.14 -13.41 -2.41
C GLU A 83 -4.29 -11.92 -2.77
N PRO A 84 -5.10 -11.58 -3.80
CA PRO A 84 -5.44 -10.20 -4.12
C PRO A 84 -6.15 -9.49 -2.97
N GLN A 85 -5.77 -8.23 -2.69
CA GLN A 85 -6.35 -7.46 -1.60
C GLN A 85 -7.06 -6.17 -2.03
N ILE A 86 -7.19 -5.92 -3.34
CA ILE A 86 -7.82 -4.69 -3.84
C ILE A 86 -9.30 -4.61 -3.46
N ASP A 87 -10.05 -5.71 -3.50
CA ASP A 87 -11.48 -5.68 -3.14
C ASP A 87 -11.70 -5.38 -1.66
N ILE A 88 -10.86 -5.93 -0.79
CA ILE A 88 -10.93 -5.65 0.65
C ILE A 88 -10.48 -4.23 0.98
N LEU A 89 -9.50 -3.69 0.24
CA LEU A 89 -9.13 -2.27 0.33
C LEU A 89 -10.31 -1.37 -0.04
N ILE A 90 -10.99 -1.65 -1.16
CA ILE A 90 -12.17 -0.86 -1.59
C ILE A 90 -13.28 -0.91 -0.52
N GLN A 91 -13.51 -2.07 0.10
CA GLN A 91 -14.48 -2.19 1.19
C GLN A 91 -14.10 -1.33 2.39
N ASP A 92 -12.82 -1.33 2.78
CA ASP A 92 -12.36 -0.58 3.95
C ASP A 92 -12.37 0.93 3.70
N VAL A 93 -12.02 1.37 2.48
CA VAL A 93 -12.20 2.78 2.06
C VAL A 93 -13.66 3.20 2.19
N LYS A 94 -14.60 2.37 1.71
CA LYS A 94 -16.03 2.68 1.82
C LYS A 94 -16.52 2.73 3.26
N LYS A 95 -15.94 1.92 4.16
CA LYS A 95 -16.26 1.96 5.58
C LYS A 95 -15.73 3.24 6.21
N LEU A 96 -14.47 3.56 5.97
CA LEU A 96 -13.81 4.75 6.50
C LEU A 96 -14.58 6.03 6.10
N LEU A 97 -15.00 6.13 4.83
CA LEU A 97 -15.78 7.27 4.35
C LEU A 97 -17.18 7.40 4.99
N LYS A 98 -17.76 6.32 5.51
CA LYS A 98 -19.04 6.36 6.23
C LYS A 98 -18.86 6.72 7.70
N ASP A 99 -17.77 6.27 8.32
CA ASP A 99 -17.44 6.59 9.70
C ASP A 99 -17.03 8.08 9.83
N ASP A 100 -16.55 8.67 8.73
CA ASP A 100 -16.17 10.08 8.58
C ASP A 100 -17.33 11.05 8.23
N ALA A 101 -18.56 10.53 8.06
CA ALA A 101 -19.74 11.28 7.63
C ALA A 101 -20.68 11.61 8.80
#